data_AF-A0A3N2DBA4-F1
#
_entry.id   AF-A0A3N2DBA4-F1
#
_cell.length_a   1.000
_cell.length_b   1.000
_cell.length_c   1.000
_cell.angle_alpha   90.00
_cell.angle_beta   90.00
_cell.angle_gamma   90.00
#
_symmetry.space_group_name_H-M   'P 1'
#
loop_
_entity.id
_entity.type
_entity.pdbx_description
1 polymer ?
#
loop_
_entity_poly.entity_id
_entity_poly.type
_entity_poly.pdbx_seq_one_letter_code
_entity_poly.pdbx_strand_id
1 'polypeptide(L)'
;MTVIVLTAVPPSLRGVLTRWLFEIAPGVFVGRVSARVRDLLWERIVDGVGRGRAILVHSARNEQRLAFRVHGHDWKPVDFDGLMLMERPDGSGAGASRTLGGGAGSVQVEPVRADGAARAPRNWSHAARRLRGR
;
A
#
# COMPACT_ATOMS: atom_id res chain seq x y z
N MET A 1 11.69 -5.88 -8.64
CA MET A 1 11.13 -7.04 -7.91
C MET A 1 9.80 -6.60 -7.31
N THR A 2 8.82 -7.49 -7.27
CA THR A 2 7.50 -7.26 -6.68
C THR A 2 7.17 -8.44 -5.76
N VAL A 3 6.65 -8.15 -4.57
CA VAL A 3 6.12 -9.12 -3.62
C VAL A 3 4.71 -8.68 -3.26
N ILE A 4 3.76 -9.61 -3.22
CA ILE A 4 2.38 -9.36 -2.82
C ILE A 4 2.01 -10.33 -1.71
N VAL A 5 1.48 -9.83 -0.61
CA VAL A 5 0.97 -10.62 0.50
C VAL A 5 -0.54 -10.40 0.59
N LEU A 6 -1.30 -11.47 0.54
CA LEU A 6 -2.76 -11.48 0.65
C LEU A 6 -3.20 -12.29 1.87
N THR A 7 -4.23 -11.82 2.56
CA THR A 7 -4.82 -12.51 3.72
C THR A 7 -6.34 -12.43 3.65
N ALA A 8 -7.03 -13.54 3.94
CA ALA A 8 -8.50 -13.62 3.93
C ALA A 8 -9.15 -13.12 2.62
N VAL A 9 -8.56 -13.49 1.47
CA VAL A 9 -9.02 -13.08 0.14
C VAL A 9 -9.78 -14.18 -0.60
N PRO A 10 -10.70 -13.85 -1.53
CA PRO A 10 -11.37 -14.84 -2.36
C PRO A 10 -10.38 -15.66 -3.22
N PRO A 11 -10.61 -16.97 -3.44
CA PRO A 11 -9.74 -17.82 -4.26
C PRO A 11 -9.57 -17.34 -5.71
N SER A 12 -10.58 -16.66 -6.26
CA SER A 12 -10.54 -16.10 -7.62
C SER A 12 -9.42 -15.08 -7.81
N LEU A 13 -9.12 -14.26 -6.79
CA LEU A 13 -8.03 -13.28 -6.85
C LEU A 13 -6.65 -13.94 -6.88
N ARG A 14 -6.47 -15.04 -6.14
CA ARG A 14 -5.22 -15.82 -6.15
C ARG A 14 -4.89 -16.33 -7.55
N GLY A 15 -5.85 -16.93 -8.25
CA GLY A 15 -5.67 -17.42 -9.61
C GLY A 15 -5.36 -16.32 -10.64
N VAL A 16 -5.81 -15.08 -10.39
CA VAL A 16 -5.46 -13.94 -11.24
C VAL A 16 -3.96 -13.63 -11.11
N LEU A 17 -3.41 -13.64 -9.90
CA LEU A 17 -2.02 -13.28 -9.62
C LEU A 17 -1.02 -14.32 -10.09
N THR A 18 -1.35 -15.61 -10.04
CA THR A 18 -0.46 -16.69 -10.51
C THR A 18 -0.14 -16.64 -12.00
N ARG A 19 -0.91 -15.86 -12.80
CA ARG A 19 -0.59 -15.58 -14.21
C ARG A 19 0.64 -14.71 -14.40
N TRP A 20 1.05 -13.96 -13.38
CA TRP A 20 2.12 -12.97 -13.46
C TRP A 20 3.22 -13.18 -12.42
N LEU A 21 2.89 -13.80 -11.28
CA LEU A 21 3.75 -13.96 -10.12
C LEU A 21 3.73 -15.42 -9.65
N PHE A 22 4.80 -15.85 -8.99
CA PHE A 22 4.88 -17.17 -8.39
C PHE A 22 4.37 -17.12 -6.96
N GLU A 23 3.38 -17.96 -6.64
CA GLU A 23 2.98 -18.16 -5.25
C GLU A 23 3.98 -19.10 -4.56
N ILE A 24 4.77 -18.58 -3.63
CA ILE A 24 5.81 -19.34 -2.92
C ILE A 24 5.38 -19.85 -1.55
N ALA A 25 4.29 -19.29 -1.01
CA ALA A 25 3.63 -19.69 0.22
C ALA A 25 2.17 -19.21 0.18
N PRO A 26 1.26 -19.76 1.01
CA PRO A 26 -0.14 -19.35 1.02
C PRO A 26 -0.33 -17.84 1.11
N GLY A 27 -0.74 -17.24 0.00
CA GLY A 27 -1.01 -15.79 -0.09
C GLY A 27 0.23 -14.92 -0.31
N VAL A 28 1.42 -15.50 -0.49
CA VAL A 28 2.68 -14.78 -0.77
C VAL A 28 3.10 -15.02 -2.21
N PHE A 29 3.09 -13.95 -3.00
CA PHE A 29 3.41 -13.97 -4.43
C PHE A 29 4.67 -13.15 -4.69
N VAL A 30 5.58 -13.67 -5.51
CA VAL A 30 6.86 -13.03 -5.83
C VAL A 30 7.12 -13.08 -7.32
N GLY A 31 7.68 -12.00 -7.87
CA GLY A 31 8.09 -11.97 -9.27
C GLY A 31 8.71 -10.66 -9.72
N ARG A 32 9.04 -10.58 -11.00
CA ARG A 32 9.46 -9.34 -11.66
C ARG A 32 8.44 -8.96 -12.71
N VAL A 33 7.81 -7.81 -12.51
CA VAL A 33 6.89 -7.19 -13.47
C VAL A 33 7.27 -5.72 -13.64
N SER A 34 6.86 -5.12 -14.77
CA SER A 34 7.06 -3.69 -15.00
C SER A 34 6.25 -2.84 -14.01
N ALA A 35 6.61 -1.57 -13.85
CA ALA A 35 5.86 -0.64 -13.00
C ALA A 35 4.38 -0.56 -13.41
N ARG A 36 4.10 -0.50 -14.72
CA ARG A 36 2.73 -0.49 -15.27
C ARG A 36 1.94 -1.73 -14.87
N VAL A 37 2.52 -2.93 -15.05
CA VAL A 37 1.83 -4.18 -14.71
C VAL A 37 1.62 -4.27 -13.20
N ARG A 38 2.61 -3.88 -12.38
CA ARG A 38 2.47 -3.79 -10.93
C ARG A 38 1.29 -2.90 -10.52
N ASP A 39 1.15 -1.73 -11.15
CA ASP A 39 0.10 -0.77 -10.81
C ASP A 39 -1.29 -1.31 -11.19
N LEU A 40 -1.43 -1.94 -12.36
CA LEU A 40 -2.68 -2.62 -12.76
C LEU A 40 -3.02 -3.82 -11.85
N LEU A 41 -2.02 -4.61 -11.44
CA LEU A 41 -2.21 -5.68 -10.47
C LEU A 41 -2.70 -5.13 -9.13
N TRP A 42 -2.16 -3.99 -8.68
CA TRP A 42 -2.57 -3.35 -7.45
C TRP A 42 -4.04 -2.93 -7.48
N GLU A 43 -4.47 -2.25 -8.55
CA GLU A 43 -5.89 -1.89 -8.76
C GLU A 43 -6.79 -3.13 -8.69
N ARG A 44 -6.44 -4.18 -9.44
CA ARG A 44 -7.21 -5.42 -9.46
C ARG A 44 -7.29 -6.10 -8.08
N ILE A 45 -6.22 -6.02 -7.29
CA ILE A 45 -6.18 -6.54 -5.92
C ILE A 45 -7.12 -5.73 -5.03
N VAL A 46 -7.02 -4.40 -5.04
CA VAL A 46 -7.88 -3.53 -4.23
C VAL A 46 -9.36 -3.78 -4.56
N ASP A 47 -9.71 -3.95 -5.83
CA ASP A 47 -11.09 -4.27 -6.23
C ASP A 47 -11.54 -5.68 -5.83
N GLY A 48 -10.62 -6.63 -5.74
CA GLY A 48 -10.91 -8.05 -5.52
C GLY A 48 -10.75 -8.55 -4.08
N VAL A 49 -10.11 -7.77 -3.21
CA VAL A 49 -9.71 -8.21 -1.85
C VAL A 49 -10.91 -8.32 -0.89
N GLY A 50 -11.98 -7.56 -1.14
CA GLY A 50 -13.18 -7.55 -0.28
C GLY A 50 -12.87 -7.10 1.15
N ARG A 51 -13.14 -7.97 2.13
CA ARG A 51 -12.79 -7.74 3.56
C ARG A 51 -11.40 -8.24 3.95
N GLY A 52 -10.65 -8.77 2.98
CA GLY A 52 -9.30 -9.25 3.20
C GLY A 52 -8.28 -8.12 3.32
N ARG A 53 -7.00 -8.51 3.31
CA ARG A 53 -5.87 -7.60 3.43
C ARG A 53 -4.90 -7.84 2.29
N ALA A 54 -4.27 -6.77 1.84
CA ALA A 54 -3.25 -6.82 0.81
C ALA A 54 -2.08 -5.90 1.13
N ILE A 55 -0.86 -6.41 0.94
CA ILE A 55 0.37 -5.63 0.98
C ILE A 55 1.10 -5.89 -0.33
N LEU A 56 1.51 -4.82 -1.01
CA LEU A 56 2.38 -4.91 -2.18
C LEU A 56 3.70 -4.25 -1.82
N VAL A 57 4.81 -4.96 -2.01
CA VAL A 57 6.17 -4.44 -1.89
C VAL A 57 6.81 -4.44 -3.27
N HIS A 58 7.55 -3.39 -3.61
CA HIS A 58 8.33 -3.36 -4.84
C HIS A 58 9.66 -2.64 -4.67
N SER A 59 10.62 -2.99 -5.52
CA SER A 59 11.89 -2.27 -5.59
C SER A 59 11.66 -0.80 -5.95
N ALA A 60 12.33 0.11 -5.24
CA ALA A 60 12.24 1.55 -5.46
C ALA A 60 13.63 2.20 -5.41
N ARG A 61 13.79 3.35 -6.07
CA ARG A 61 15.05 4.11 -6.06
C ARG A 61 15.06 5.14 -4.92
N ASN A 62 14.93 4.65 -3.69
CA ASN A 62 15.05 5.41 -2.45
C ASN A 62 16.14 4.78 -1.55
N GLU A 63 16.31 5.29 -0.33
CA GLU A 63 17.31 4.81 0.63
C GLU A 63 17.07 3.36 1.07
N GLN A 64 15.82 3.00 1.35
CA GLN A 64 15.43 1.64 1.75
C GLN A 64 15.42 0.63 0.58
N ARG A 65 15.61 1.09 -0.66
CA ARG A 65 15.53 0.30 -1.91
C ARG A 65 14.19 -0.43 -2.14
N LEU A 66 13.18 -0.09 -1.37
CA LEU A 66 11.84 -0.66 -1.42
C LEU A 66 10.78 0.41 -1.16
N ALA A 67 9.58 0.16 -1.65
CA ALA A 67 8.37 0.86 -1.27
C ALA A 67 7.24 -0.15 -1.16
N PHE A 68 6.21 0.18 -0.38
CA PHE A 68 5.07 -0.69 -0.19
C PHE A 68 3.75 0.06 -0.17
N ARG A 69 2.69 -0.64 -0.57
CA ARG A 69 1.30 -0.20 -0.52
C ARG A 69 0.51 -1.19 0.34
N VAL A 70 -0.47 -0.70 1.07
CA VAL A 70 -1.23 -1.48 2.05
C VAL A 70 -2.71 -1.20 1.86
N HIS A 71 -3.53 -2.24 1.95
CA HIS A 71 -4.98 -2.16 1.90
C HIS A 71 -5.60 -3.12 2.94
N GLY A 72 -6.57 -2.63 3.71
CA GLY A 72 -7.33 -3.42 4.69
C GLY A 72 -6.53 -3.93 5.90
N HIS A 73 -5.26 -3.52 6.04
CA HIS A 73 -4.39 -3.93 7.14
C HIS A 73 -4.49 -2.97 8.33
N ASP A 74 -4.37 -3.48 9.56
CA ASP A 74 -4.49 -2.69 10.78
C ASP A 74 -3.30 -1.73 10.97
N TRP A 75 -2.12 -2.14 10.50
CA TRP A 75 -0.90 -1.32 10.52
C TRP A 75 -0.84 -0.40 9.32
N LYS A 76 -0.42 0.84 9.55
CA LYS A 76 -0.40 1.90 8.53
C LYS A 76 1.03 2.27 8.15
N PRO A 77 1.33 2.46 6.86
CA PRO A 77 2.58 3.07 6.44
C PRO A 77 2.69 4.51 6.95
N VAL A 78 3.79 4.86 7.62
CA VAL A 78 4.09 6.22 8.09
C VAL A 78 5.47 6.65 7.63
N ASP A 79 5.62 7.93 7.30
CA ASP A 79 6.91 8.53 6.99
C ASP A 79 7.56 9.04 8.29
N PHE A 80 8.75 8.52 8.59
CA PHE A 80 9.58 8.95 9.71
C PHE A 80 10.95 9.37 9.19
N ASP A 81 11.17 10.68 9.12
CA ASP A 81 12.40 11.30 8.61
C ASP A 81 12.83 10.79 7.20
N GLY A 82 11.85 10.53 6.32
CA GLY A 82 12.10 10.04 4.98
C GLY A 82 12.18 8.52 4.84
N LEU A 83 12.08 7.78 5.95
CA LEU A 83 11.96 6.33 5.98
C LEU A 83 10.48 5.95 6.08
N MET A 84 10.04 5.07 5.17
CA MET A 84 8.70 4.49 5.28
C MET A 84 8.74 3.33 6.28
N LEU A 85 8.00 3.47 7.38
CA LEU A 85 7.86 2.48 8.45
C LEU A 85 6.41 2.00 8.55
N MET A 86 6.20 0.94 9.32
CA MET A 86 4.86 0.43 9.65
C MET A 86 4.50 0.81 11.08
N GLU A 87 3.51 1.68 11.24
CA GLU A 87 2.95 2.02 12.55
C GLU A 87 1.95 0.94 12.96
N ARG A 88 2.19 0.36 14.14
CA ARG A 88 1.25 -0.53 14.80
C ARG A 88 0.44 0.29 15.80
N PRO A 89 -0.91 0.22 15.78
CA PRO A 89 -1.72 0.87 16.79
C PRO A 89 -1.35 0.36 18.19
N ASP A 90 -1.03 1.26 19.09
CA ASP A 90 -0.88 0.96 20.50
C ASP A 90 -2.27 0.60 21.05
N GLY A 91 -2.38 -0.52 21.76
CA GLY A 91 -3.65 -1.01 22.30
C GLY A 91 -4.36 -0.03 23.25
N SER A 92 -3.73 1.09 23.58
CA SER A 92 -4.26 2.22 24.35
C SER A 92 -5.27 3.09 23.59
N GLY A 93 -5.34 3.00 22.25
CA GLY A 93 -6.29 3.78 21.42
C GLY A 93 -7.61 3.06 21.08
N ALA A 94 -7.75 1.77 21.40
CA ALA A 94 -8.93 0.96 21.05
C ALA A 94 -10.16 1.17 21.98
N GLY A 95 -10.14 2.22 22.81
CA GLY A 95 -11.20 2.55 23.78
C GLY A 95 -12.15 3.69 23.39
N ALA A 96 -11.87 4.46 22.33
CA ALA A 96 -12.61 5.70 22.06
C ALA A 96 -13.11 5.80 20.61
N SER A 97 -14.09 4.96 20.25
CA SER A 97 -15.19 5.32 19.33
C SER A 97 -16.03 4.06 19.05
N ARG A 98 -16.79 3.59 20.04
CA ARG A 98 -17.98 2.78 19.81
C ARG A 98 -19.20 3.64 20.07
N THR A 99 -19.48 4.57 19.15
CA THR A 99 -20.81 5.16 19.07
C THR A 99 -21.66 4.24 18.21
N LEU A 100 -22.63 3.62 18.86
CA LEU A 100 -23.70 2.83 18.25
C LEU A 100 -24.54 3.73 17.32
N GLY A 101 -24.94 3.21 16.16
CA GLY A 101 -26.12 3.69 15.43
C GLY A 101 -25.88 4.16 14.00
N GLY A 102 -26.19 3.27 13.04
CA GLY A 102 -26.91 3.53 11.78
C GLY A 102 -26.49 4.69 10.88
N GLY A 103 -25.96 4.36 9.71
CA GLY A 103 -25.92 5.26 8.56
C GLY A 103 -24.86 4.90 7.55
N ALA A 104 -25.26 4.54 6.33
CA ALA A 104 -24.36 4.29 5.21
C ALA A 104 -23.43 5.50 4.98
N GLY A 105 -22.13 5.27 5.07
CA GLY A 105 -21.12 6.28 4.80
C GLY A 105 -19.82 5.62 4.37
N SER A 106 -19.62 5.49 3.06
CA SER A 106 -18.30 5.23 2.49
C SER A 106 -17.35 6.32 2.97
N VAL A 107 -16.35 5.99 3.80
CA VAL A 107 -15.27 6.91 4.12
C VAL A 107 -14.41 7.07 2.87
N GLN A 108 -14.79 8.04 2.05
CA GLN A 108 -13.94 8.53 0.98
C GLN A 108 -12.82 9.33 1.64
N VAL A 109 -11.59 8.84 1.50
CA VAL A 109 -10.40 9.64 1.79
C VAL A 109 -10.34 10.69 0.67
N GLU A 110 -10.63 11.95 1.02
CA GLU A 110 -10.53 13.08 0.09
C GLU A 110 -9.16 13.06 -0.61
N PRO A 111 -9.11 13.24 -1.94
CA PRO A 111 -7.84 13.45 -2.61
C PRO A 111 -7.25 14.74 -2.08
N VAL A 112 -5.96 14.70 -1.73
CA VAL A 112 -5.20 15.90 -1.33
C VAL A 112 -5.41 16.97 -2.41
N ARG A 113 -6.08 18.06 -2.04
CA ARG A 113 -6.36 19.21 -2.92
C ARG A 113 -5.08 19.59 -3.66
N ALA A 114 -5.17 19.56 -4.98
CA ALA A 114 -4.10 19.99 -5.86
C ALA A 114 -4.13 21.51 -5.96
N ASP A 115 -3.43 22.19 -5.06
CA ASP A 115 -3.02 23.57 -5.31
C ASP A 115 -1.92 23.54 -6.37
N GLY A 116 -2.26 24.11 -7.53
CA GLY A 116 -1.48 24.06 -8.75
C GLY A 116 -0.19 24.86 -8.66
N ALA A 117 0.94 24.16 -8.77
CA ALA A 117 2.09 24.54 -9.58
C ALA A 117 2.98 23.30 -9.83
N ALA A 118 2.99 22.82 -11.07
CA ALA A 118 3.98 21.94 -11.72
C ALA A 118 4.72 20.83 -10.90
N ARG A 119 4.22 19.59 -11.06
CA ARG A 119 4.96 18.33 -11.33
C ARG A 119 6.15 17.91 -10.44
N ALA A 120 5.87 17.04 -9.46
CA ALA A 120 6.55 15.74 -9.22
C ALA A 120 5.70 14.88 -8.25
N PRO A 121 5.50 13.56 -8.48
CA PRO A 121 4.80 12.71 -7.51
C PRO A 121 5.56 12.67 -6.16
N ARG A 122 4.78 12.82 -5.08
CA ARG A 122 5.17 13.23 -3.73
C ARG A 122 5.81 12.11 -2.89
N ASN A 123 6.74 11.34 -3.43
CA ASN A 123 7.36 10.19 -2.74
C ASN A 123 8.89 10.31 -2.55
N TRP A 124 9.37 11.51 -2.20
CA TRP A 124 10.80 11.74 -1.93
C TRP A 124 10.97 12.26 -0.51
N SER A 125 11.88 11.62 0.24
CA SER A 125 12.33 12.08 1.55
C SER A 125 12.90 13.49 1.47
N HIS A 126 12.81 14.24 2.57
CA HIS A 126 13.47 15.54 2.70
C HIS A 126 15.00 15.44 2.45
N ALA A 127 15.62 14.30 2.75
CA ALA A 127 17.02 14.01 2.48
C ALA A 127 17.35 14.00 0.97
N ALA A 128 16.49 13.40 0.13
CA ALA A 128 16.68 13.35 -1.32
C ALA A 128 16.53 14.72 -2.02
N ARG A 129 15.90 15.70 -1.35
CA ARG A 129 15.84 17.11 -1.84
C ARG A 129 17.17 17.85 -1.66
N ARG A 130 17.94 17.55 -0.60
CA ARG A 130 19.20 18.26 -0.29
C ARG A 130 20.36 17.92 -1.23
N LEU A 131 20.34 16.74 -1.84
CA LEU A 131 21.40 16.28 -2.77
C LEU A 131 21.32 16.87 -4.19
N ARG A 132 20.25 17.59 -4.53
CA ARG A 132 20.07 18.23 -5.86
C ARG A 132 20.35 19.73 -5.90
N GLY A 133 20.72 20.31 -4.76
CA GLY A 133 21.10 21.72 -4.65
C GLY A 133 22.61 21.97 -4.72
N ARG A 134 23.38 21.04 -5.28
CA ARG A 134 24.81 21.18 -5.56
C ARG A 134 25.09 20.92 -7.03
#